data_AF-A0A975KQC8-F1
#
_entry.id   AF-A0A975KQC8-F1
#
_cell.length_a   1.000
_cell.length_b   1.000
_cell.length_c   1.000
_cell.angle_alpha   90.00
_cell.angle_beta   90.00
_cell.angle_gamma   90.00
#
_symmetry.space_group_name_H-M   'P 1'
#
loop_
_entity.id
_entity.type
_entity.pdbx_description
1 polymer ?
#
loop_
_entity_poly.entity_id
_entity_poly.type
_entity_poly.pdbx_seq_one_letter_code
_entity_poly.pdbx_strand_id
1 'polypeptide(L)'
;MFRRKCLDEDELGAILKAEVEKDWFTYRGVMAVRAIGLLKLPAHIQVLADLLDRDDDVLIEELSEALIHYQTDEVVDPVKPYAMQDETCIYALSVLQNTKTDYAQSAMVECYEVLDEDGKGMVIEGLSHQLSEKAFPLIDDYLFHEYRYGVSDMDQVLYSFYKIMGRSHEDSELWRVSWERSEQNRSDYERSGGIFKKAEPMSVTKVVRNDPCLCGSGKKYKKCCGK
;
A
#
# COMPACT_ATOMS: atom_id res chain seq x y z
N MET A 1 4.30 -30.75 27.12
CA MET A 1 4.02 -29.33 26.88
C MET A 1 5.13 -28.81 25.99
N PHE A 2 4.92 -28.73 24.67
CA PHE A 2 5.93 -28.20 23.75
C PHE A 2 5.98 -26.68 23.95
N ARG A 3 7.02 -26.16 24.62
CA ARG A 3 7.33 -24.74 24.54
C ARG A 3 7.71 -24.46 23.10
N ARG A 4 6.87 -23.73 22.36
CA ARG A 4 7.31 -23.13 21.09
C ARG A 4 8.49 -22.22 21.45
N LYS A 5 9.66 -22.47 20.85
CA LYS A 5 10.81 -21.59 21.00
C LYS A 5 10.44 -20.27 20.31
N CYS A 6 10.32 -19.18 21.06
CA CYS A 6 10.21 -17.86 20.46
C CYS A 6 11.58 -17.50 19.87
N LEU A 7 11.60 -16.91 18.67
CA LEU A 7 12.80 -16.31 18.11
C LEU A 7 13.15 -15.09 18.98
N ASP A 8 14.41 -14.97 19.38
CA ASP A 8 14.94 -13.79 20.06
C ASP A 8 15.56 -12.80 19.05
N GLU A 9 15.92 -11.62 19.52
CA GLU A 9 16.51 -10.55 18.70
C GLU A 9 17.80 -11.00 17.99
N ASP A 10 18.66 -11.75 18.68
CA ASP A 10 19.90 -12.27 18.11
C ASP A 10 19.63 -13.24 16.95
N GLU A 11 18.65 -14.14 17.10
CA GLU A 11 18.25 -15.06 16.04
C GLU A 11 17.63 -14.33 14.84
N LEU A 12 16.80 -13.31 15.07
CA LEU A 12 16.21 -12.50 14.01
C LEU A 12 17.27 -11.67 13.27
N GLY A 13 18.17 -11.03 14.00
CA GLY A 13 19.28 -10.28 13.43
C GLY A 13 20.22 -11.18 12.61
N ALA A 14 20.47 -12.41 13.06
CA ALA A 14 21.25 -13.38 12.30
C ALA A 14 20.56 -13.83 11.00
N ILE A 15 19.23 -14.01 11.02
CA ILE A 15 18.46 -14.30 9.80
C ILE A 15 18.54 -13.10 8.85
N LEU A 16 18.24 -11.89 9.32
CA LEU A 16 18.24 -10.69 8.49
C LEU A 16 19.60 -10.49 7.83
N LYS A 17 20.69 -10.57 8.61
CA LYS A 17 22.07 -10.45 8.09
C LYS A 17 22.38 -11.48 7.00
N ALA A 18 21.88 -12.71 7.12
CA ALA A 18 22.09 -13.74 6.11
C ALA A 18 21.25 -13.53 4.84
N GLU A 19 20.12 -12.83 4.94
CA GLU A 19 19.23 -12.54 3.80
C GLU A 19 19.66 -11.30 3.01
N VAL A 20 20.24 -10.29 3.67
CA VAL A 20 20.74 -9.06 3.01
C VAL A 20 21.74 -9.36 1.89
N GLU A 21 22.58 -10.39 2.06
CA GLU A 21 23.60 -10.78 1.07
C GLU A 21 23.04 -11.57 -0.14
N LYS A 22 21.72 -11.82 -0.19
CA LYS A 22 21.09 -12.60 -1.26
C LYS A 22 20.40 -11.69 -2.26
N ASP A 23 20.33 -12.16 -3.51
CA ASP A 23 19.56 -11.47 -4.57
C ASP A 23 18.08 -11.30 -4.20
N TRP A 24 17.49 -12.31 -3.53
CA TRP A 24 16.08 -12.34 -3.14
C TRP A 24 15.92 -12.81 -1.70
N PHE A 25 15.00 -12.19 -0.96
CA PHE A 25 14.69 -12.65 0.39
C PHE A 25 13.92 -13.96 0.33
N THR A 26 14.31 -14.90 1.18
CA THR A 26 13.50 -16.10 1.38
C THR A 26 12.22 -15.74 2.13
N TYR A 27 11.19 -16.58 2.04
CA TYR A 27 9.98 -16.44 2.88
C TYR A 27 10.34 -16.34 4.38
N ARG A 28 11.37 -17.06 4.83
CA ARG A 28 11.85 -16.97 6.21
C ARG A 28 12.44 -15.60 6.53
N GLY A 29 13.15 -15.00 5.57
CA GLY A 29 13.67 -13.63 5.66
C GLY A 29 12.56 -12.60 5.78
N VAL A 30 11.56 -12.66 4.90
CA VAL A 30 10.38 -11.76 4.96
C VAL A 30 9.65 -11.91 6.29
N MET A 31 9.46 -13.14 6.78
CA MET A 31 8.87 -13.37 8.10
C MET A 31 9.73 -12.85 9.25
N ALA A 32 11.06 -12.80 9.10
CA ALA A 32 11.94 -12.19 10.08
C ALA A 32 11.77 -10.66 10.09
N VAL A 33 11.67 -10.00 8.93
CA VAL A 33 11.35 -8.56 8.82
C VAL A 33 10.05 -8.24 9.55
N ARG A 34 8.97 -9.00 9.27
CA ARG A 34 7.69 -8.84 9.96
C ARG A 34 7.83 -9.01 11.48
N ALA A 35 8.57 -10.02 11.94
CA ALA A 35 8.78 -10.25 13.36
C ALA A 35 9.57 -9.10 14.02
N ILE A 36 10.59 -8.57 13.36
CA ILE A 36 11.38 -7.43 13.83
C ILE A 36 10.49 -6.20 14.03
N GLY A 37 9.64 -5.87 13.05
CA GLY A 37 8.70 -4.75 13.16
C GLY A 37 7.68 -4.93 14.28
N LEU A 38 7.08 -6.13 14.39
CA LEU A 38 6.11 -6.44 15.45
C LEU A 38 6.72 -6.41 16.86
N LEU A 39 7.99 -6.79 17.00
CA LEU A 39 8.74 -6.72 18.27
C LEU A 39 9.35 -5.34 18.52
N LYS A 40 9.28 -4.42 17.54
CA LYS A 40 9.81 -3.05 17.59
C LYS A 40 11.27 -3.00 18.04
N LEU A 41 12.14 -3.73 17.34
CA LEU A 41 13.56 -3.84 17.68
C LEU A 41 14.35 -2.68 17.02
N PRO A 42 14.67 -1.57 17.73
CA PRO A 42 15.13 -0.34 17.10
C PRO A 42 16.51 -0.48 16.43
N ALA A 43 17.33 -1.42 16.90
CA ALA A 43 18.64 -1.72 16.33
C ALA A 43 18.59 -2.13 14.84
N HIS A 44 17.43 -2.53 14.34
CA HIS A 44 17.24 -2.96 12.96
C HIS A 44 16.64 -1.90 12.04
N ILE A 45 16.15 -0.76 12.55
CA ILE A 45 15.45 0.26 11.74
C ILE A 45 16.26 0.65 10.50
N GLN A 46 17.55 0.98 10.69
CA GLN A 46 18.42 1.40 9.59
C GLN A 46 18.54 0.30 8.52
N VAL A 47 18.78 -0.95 8.94
CA VAL A 47 18.92 -2.07 8.00
C VAL A 47 17.63 -2.34 7.23
N LEU A 48 16.46 -2.16 7.86
CA LEU A 48 15.19 -2.30 7.16
C LEU A 48 14.99 -1.16 6.15
N ALA A 49 15.31 0.08 6.52
CA ALA A 49 15.22 1.23 5.63
C ALA A 49 16.17 1.08 4.42
N ASP A 50 17.38 0.56 4.64
CA ASP A 50 18.39 0.32 3.60
C ASP A 50 17.94 -0.69 2.52
N LEU A 51 16.88 -1.45 2.79
CA LEU A 51 16.31 -2.43 1.87
C LEU A 51 15.10 -1.91 1.08
N LEU A 52 14.68 -0.65 1.25
CA LEU A 52 13.53 -0.08 0.55
C LEU A 52 13.76 0.12 -0.96
N ASP A 53 15.01 0.13 -1.42
CA ASP A 53 15.41 0.24 -2.84
C ASP A 53 15.67 -1.14 -3.50
N ARG A 54 15.18 -2.22 -2.89
CA ARG A 54 15.34 -3.57 -3.45
C ARG A 54 14.29 -3.80 -4.53
N ASP A 55 14.67 -4.40 -5.65
CA ASP A 55 13.72 -4.91 -6.66
C ASP A 55 13.02 -6.18 -6.15
N ASP A 56 12.21 -6.10 -5.08
CA ASP A 56 11.47 -7.21 -4.47
C ASP A 56 10.18 -6.68 -3.80
N ASP A 57 9.08 -6.61 -4.57
CA ASP A 57 7.80 -6.01 -4.13
C ASP A 57 7.28 -6.61 -2.81
N VAL A 58 7.40 -7.93 -2.64
CA VAL A 58 6.92 -8.62 -1.44
C VAL A 58 7.74 -8.22 -0.22
N LEU A 59 9.06 -8.08 -0.39
CA LEU A 59 9.93 -7.59 0.66
C LEU A 59 9.63 -6.13 0.98
N ILE A 60 9.53 -5.25 -0.02
CA ILE A 60 9.32 -3.81 0.20
C ILE A 60 8.00 -3.55 0.94
N GLU A 61 6.92 -4.22 0.55
CA GLU A 61 5.62 -4.09 1.24
C GLU A 61 5.75 -4.46 2.73
N GLU A 62 6.47 -5.54 3.04
CA GLU A 62 6.68 -5.98 4.41
C GLU A 62 7.67 -5.10 5.19
N LEU A 63 8.67 -4.51 4.53
CA LEU A 63 9.56 -3.52 5.12
C LEU A 63 8.78 -2.26 5.52
N SER A 64 7.92 -1.77 4.63
CA SER A 64 7.05 -0.63 4.88
C SER A 64 6.17 -0.89 6.12
N GLU A 65 5.45 -2.02 6.15
CA GLU A 65 4.61 -2.38 7.31
C GLU A 65 5.44 -2.54 8.60
N ALA A 66 6.62 -3.18 8.52
CA ALA A 66 7.50 -3.35 9.67
C ALA A 66 8.01 -2.01 10.22
N LEU A 67 8.42 -1.08 9.36
CA LEU A 67 8.87 0.26 9.74
C LEU A 67 7.72 1.09 10.32
N ILE A 68 6.52 1.00 9.74
CA ILE A 68 5.32 1.66 10.27
C ILE A 68 5.02 1.18 11.70
N HIS A 69 5.20 -0.10 12.02
CA HIS A 69 4.91 -0.61 13.37
C HIS A 69 5.70 0.06 14.49
N TYR A 70 6.87 0.66 14.23
CA TYR A 70 7.63 1.35 15.27
C TYR A 70 6.87 2.56 15.82
N GLN A 71 6.20 3.35 14.97
CA GLN A 71 5.43 4.54 15.36
C GLN A 71 6.26 5.55 16.17
N THR A 72 7.46 5.89 15.69
CA THR A 72 8.44 6.73 16.38
C THR A 72 9.26 7.55 15.37
N ASP A 73 9.79 8.69 15.80
CA ASP A 73 10.66 9.54 14.96
C ASP A 73 11.97 8.86 14.55
N GLU A 74 12.39 7.80 15.25
CA GLU A 74 13.61 7.05 14.92
C GLU A 74 13.58 6.44 13.51
N VAL A 75 12.40 6.23 12.90
CA VAL A 75 12.32 5.73 11.50
C VAL A 75 12.45 6.82 10.45
N VAL A 76 12.30 8.10 10.82
CA VAL A 76 12.20 9.20 9.85
C VAL A 76 13.52 9.41 9.12
N ASP A 77 14.63 9.58 9.85
CA ASP A 77 15.94 9.82 9.23
C ASP A 77 16.42 8.65 8.34
N PRO A 78 16.27 7.38 8.74
CA PRO A 78 16.64 6.26 7.89
C PRO A 78 15.82 6.15 6.61
N VAL A 79 14.53 6.49 6.64
CA VAL A 79 13.59 6.31 5.52
C VAL A 79 13.61 7.49 4.55
N LYS A 80 13.83 8.71 5.06
CA LYS A 80 13.75 9.94 4.27
C LYS A 80 14.57 9.93 2.98
N PRO A 81 15.82 9.41 2.91
CA PRO A 81 16.57 9.36 1.66
C PRO A 81 15.88 8.62 0.51
N TYR A 82 15.06 7.61 0.82
CA TYR A 82 14.26 6.86 -0.15
C TYR A 82 12.94 7.58 -0.46
N ALA A 83 12.37 8.28 0.53
CA ALA A 83 11.18 9.11 0.31
C ALA A 83 11.45 10.31 -0.62
N MET A 84 12.71 10.72 -0.78
CA MET A 84 13.15 11.85 -1.60
C MET A 84 13.53 11.46 -3.04
N GLN A 85 13.28 10.22 -3.47
CA GLN A 85 13.61 9.72 -4.81
C GLN A 85 12.35 9.20 -5.50
N ASP A 86 12.07 9.66 -6.71
CA ASP A 86 10.84 9.29 -7.44
C ASP A 86 10.72 7.75 -7.61
N GLU A 87 11.85 7.04 -7.77
CA GLU A 87 11.86 5.59 -7.97
C GLU A 87 11.50 4.77 -6.70
N THR A 88 11.72 5.32 -5.51
CA THR A 88 11.53 4.60 -4.23
C THR A 88 10.53 5.28 -3.29
N CYS A 89 9.99 6.44 -3.66
CA CYS A 89 9.19 7.27 -2.76
C CYS A 89 7.88 6.62 -2.35
N ILE A 90 7.30 5.71 -3.14
CA ILE A 90 5.95 5.19 -2.88
C ILE A 90 5.84 4.56 -1.48
N TYR A 91 6.68 3.56 -1.20
CA TYR A 91 6.66 2.87 0.09
C TYR A 91 7.33 3.70 1.19
N ALA A 92 8.38 4.44 0.87
CA ALA A 92 9.07 5.29 1.84
C ALA A 92 8.17 6.44 2.36
N LEU A 93 7.41 7.11 1.47
CA LEU A 93 6.39 8.07 1.86
C LEU A 93 5.27 7.40 2.65
N SER A 94 4.83 6.20 2.29
CA SER A 94 3.83 5.46 3.09
C SER A 94 4.29 5.29 4.55
N VAL A 95 5.57 4.97 4.77
CA VAL A 95 6.15 4.89 6.12
C VAL A 95 6.08 6.24 6.84
N LEU A 96 6.48 7.35 6.21
CA LEU A 96 6.42 8.69 6.81
C LEU A 96 4.97 9.13 7.09
N GLN A 97 4.06 8.89 6.15
CA GLN A 97 2.63 9.20 6.27
C GLN A 97 1.95 8.45 7.42
N ASN A 98 2.43 7.24 7.72
CA ASN A 98 1.89 6.42 8.81
C ASN A 98 2.70 6.54 10.11
N THR A 99 3.83 7.25 10.11
CA THR A 99 4.60 7.64 11.30
C THR A 99 4.11 9.01 11.78
N LYS A 100 2.88 9.08 12.29
CA LYS A 100 2.06 10.30 12.50
C LYS A 100 2.62 11.30 13.53
N THR A 101 3.80 11.85 13.28
CA THR A 101 4.54 12.79 14.12
C THR A 101 4.81 14.07 13.35
N ASP A 102 5.06 15.16 14.09
CA ASP A 102 5.37 16.45 13.46
C ASP A 102 6.70 16.41 12.69
N TYR A 103 7.63 15.56 13.12
CA TYR A 103 8.91 15.35 12.44
C TYR A 103 8.73 14.65 11.09
N ALA A 104 7.95 13.56 11.04
CA ALA A 104 7.64 12.89 9.78
C ALA A 104 6.89 13.81 8.81
N GLN A 105 5.98 14.65 9.31
CA GLN A 105 5.33 15.67 8.48
C GLN A 105 6.32 16.68 7.91
N SER A 106 7.30 17.13 8.71
CA SER A 106 8.35 18.03 8.22
C SER A 106 9.24 17.35 7.18
N ALA A 107 9.58 16.07 7.36
CA ALA A 107 10.31 15.29 6.37
C ALA A 107 9.53 15.15 5.05
N MET A 108 8.21 14.95 5.09
CA MET A 108 7.37 14.93 3.89
C MET A 108 7.37 16.27 3.16
N VAL A 109 7.33 17.40 3.89
CA VAL A 109 7.46 18.74 3.29
C VAL A 109 8.80 18.87 2.54
N GLU A 110 9.90 18.36 3.11
CA GLU A 110 11.19 18.36 2.41
C GLU A 110 11.22 17.44 1.18
N CYS A 111 10.47 16.34 1.19
CA CYS A 111 10.33 15.47 0.01
C CYS A 111 9.58 16.19 -1.12
N TYR A 112 8.55 16.98 -0.81
CA TYR A 112 7.80 17.75 -1.83
C TYR A 112 8.69 18.62 -2.71
N GLU A 113 9.75 19.21 -2.15
CA GLU A 113 10.65 20.13 -2.86
C GLU A 113 11.47 19.46 -3.97
N VAL A 114 11.67 18.14 -3.89
CA VAL A 114 12.56 17.40 -4.79
C VAL A 114 11.84 16.41 -5.69
N LEU A 115 10.65 15.96 -5.29
CA LEU A 115 9.86 14.98 -6.03
C LEU A 115 9.18 15.59 -7.26
N ASP A 116 8.83 14.72 -8.20
CA ASP A 116 8.00 15.05 -9.36
C ASP A 116 6.53 15.37 -8.98
N GLU A 117 5.68 15.61 -10.00
CA GLU A 117 4.28 15.96 -9.77
C GLU A 117 3.46 14.85 -9.09
N ASP A 118 3.83 13.58 -9.29
CA ASP A 118 3.15 12.46 -8.66
C ASP A 118 3.58 12.35 -7.20
N GLY A 119 4.88 12.40 -6.92
CA GLY A 119 5.42 12.39 -5.55
C GLY A 119 4.95 13.60 -4.72
N LYS A 120 4.83 14.78 -5.33
CA LYS A 120 4.20 15.96 -4.71
C LYS A 120 2.73 15.71 -4.36
N GLY A 121 1.98 15.07 -5.25
CA GLY A 121 0.60 14.64 -5.01
C GLY A 121 0.51 13.70 -3.80
N MET A 122 1.40 12.71 -3.72
CA MET A 122 1.49 11.78 -2.59
C MET A 122 1.75 12.49 -1.26
N VAL A 123 2.66 13.47 -1.23
CA VAL A 123 2.95 14.25 -0.02
C VAL A 123 1.72 15.03 0.44
N ILE A 124 1.04 15.73 -0.49
CA ILE A 124 -0.19 16.48 -0.17
C ILE A 124 -1.25 15.54 0.38
N GLU A 125 -1.52 14.43 -0.31
CA GLU A 125 -2.49 13.42 0.11
C GLU A 125 -2.19 12.91 1.53
N GLY A 126 -0.93 12.57 1.80
CA GLY A 126 -0.46 12.14 3.11
C GLY A 126 -0.69 13.17 4.21
N LEU A 127 -0.28 14.42 3.99
CA LEU A 127 -0.47 15.51 4.96
C LEU A 127 -1.95 15.86 5.17
N SER A 128 -2.75 15.84 4.10
CA SER A 128 -4.19 16.07 4.16
C SER A 128 -4.92 14.98 4.95
N HIS A 129 -4.56 13.71 4.78
CA HIS A 129 -5.11 12.61 5.58
C HIS A 129 -4.75 12.71 7.06
N GLN A 130 -3.62 13.33 7.40
CA GLN A 130 -3.25 13.65 8.79
C GLN A 130 -3.89 14.94 9.31
N LEU A 131 -4.67 15.66 8.51
CA LEU A 131 -5.24 16.97 8.82
C LEU A 131 -4.16 18.01 9.17
N SER A 132 -2.99 17.93 8.54
CA SER A 132 -1.86 18.83 8.80
C SER A 132 -2.04 20.18 8.09
N GLU A 133 -1.87 21.28 8.83
CA GLU A 133 -1.84 22.62 8.23
C GLU A 133 -0.65 22.83 7.28
N LYS A 134 0.39 21.99 7.36
CA LYS A 134 1.54 22.03 6.44
C LYS A 134 1.15 21.73 4.99
N ALA A 135 -0.01 21.09 4.77
CA ALA A 135 -0.52 20.82 3.43
C ALA A 135 -0.92 22.09 2.67
N PHE A 136 -1.42 23.14 3.35
CA PHE A 136 -1.96 24.34 2.68
C PHE A 136 -0.98 25.01 1.71
N PRO A 137 0.24 25.41 2.13
CA PRO A 137 1.17 26.06 1.20
C PRO A 137 1.59 25.13 0.04
N LEU A 138 1.63 23.82 0.26
CA LEU A 138 1.97 22.84 -0.80
C LEU A 138 0.83 22.67 -1.79
N ILE A 139 -0.42 22.71 -1.33
CA ILE A 139 -1.61 22.71 -2.19
C ILE A 139 -1.63 23.97 -3.05
N ASP A 140 -1.35 25.14 -2.47
CA ASP A 140 -1.31 26.40 -3.22
C ASP A 140 -0.24 26.34 -4.33
N ASP A 141 0.97 25.83 -4.02
CA ASP A 141 2.03 25.62 -5.02
C ASP A 141 1.60 24.63 -6.11
N TYR A 142 0.96 23.53 -5.71
CA TYR A 142 0.56 22.45 -6.62
C TYR A 142 -0.48 22.91 -7.64
N LEU A 143 -1.48 23.65 -7.17
CA LEU A 143 -2.54 24.22 -7.99
C LEU A 143 -2.01 25.31 -8.90
N PHE A 144 -1.12 26.17 -8.40
CA PHE A 144 -0.52 27.25 -9.19
C PHE A 144 0.25 26.73 -10.42
N HIS A 145 0.93 25.59 -10.26
CA HIS A 145 1.68 24.96 -11.35
C HIS A 145 0.83 24.00 -12.22
N GLU A 146 -0.47 23.85 -11.92
CA GLU A 146 -1.38 22.95 -12.62
C GLU A 146 -0.88 21.49 -12.71
N TYR A 147 -0.13 21.04 -11.69
CA TYR A 147 0.35 19.67 -11.60
C TYR A 147 -0.80 18.66 -11.57
N ARG A 148 -0.54 17.44 -12.05
CA ARG A 148 -1.54 16.37 -12.05
C ARG A 148 -1.01 15.13 -11.35
N TYR A 149 -1.84 14.58 -10.46
CA TYR A 149 -1.55 13.34 -9.77
C TYR A 149 -2.32 12.21 -10.45
N GLY A 150 -1.59 11.23 -10.99
CA GLY A 150 -2.19 10.14 -11.76
C GLY A 150 -2.82 9.02 -10.92
N VAL A 151 -2.55 8.99 -9.61
CA VAL A 151 -2.82 7.82 -8.77
C VAL A 151 -4.12 7.94 -7.97
N SER A 152 -4.46 9.12 -7.43
CA SER A 152 -5.70 9.33 -6.66
C SER A 152 -6.48 10.58 -7.10
N ASP A 153 -7.77 10.62 -6.76
CA ASP A 153 -8.65 11.75 -7.07
C ASP A 153 -8.36 12.92 -6.11
N MET A 154 -7.44 13.80 -6.51
CA MET A 154 -7.07 14.97 -5.71
C MET A 154 -8.26 15.88 -5.43
N ASP A 155 -9.26 15.96 -6.30
CA ASP A 155 -10.44 16.81 -6.05
C ASP A 155 -11.18 16.33 -4.79
N GLN A 156 -11.29 15.01 -4.61
CA GLN A 156 -11.86 14.43 -3.39
C GLN A 156 -11.01 14.78 -2.15
N VAL A 157 -9.69 14.60 -2.24
CA VAL A 157 -8.75 14.84 -1.14
C VAL A 157 -8.81 16.31 -0.71
N LEU A 158 -8.66 17.24 -1.66
CA LEU A 158 -8.65 18.67 -1.41
C LEU A 158 -9.98 19.17 -0.86
N TYR A 159 -11.10 18.79 -1.49
CA TYR A 159 -12.43 19.18 -1.01
C TYR A 159 -12.68 18.70 0.43
N SER A 160 -12.40 17.43 0.70
CA SER A 160 -12.61 16.84 2.03
C SER A 160 -11.73 17.48 3.09
N PHE A 161 -10.45 17.68 2.78
CA PHE A 161 -9.49 18.29 3.67
C PHE A 161 -9.87 19.73 4.05
N TYR A 162 -10.13 20.59 3.05
CA TYR A 162 -10.55 21.98 3.31
C TYR A 162 -11.85 22.02 4.14
N LYS A 163 -12.82 21.16 3.81
CA LYS A 163 -14.09 21.09 4.53
C LYS A 163 -13.92 20.68 5.99
N ILE A 164 -13.10 19.68 6.28
CA ILE A 164 -12.84 19.20 7.64
C ILE A 164 -12.05 20.24 8.45
N MET A 165 -11.06 20.88 7.83
CA MET A 165 -10.26 21.95 8.45
C MET A 165 -11.04 23.26 8.65
N GLY A 166 -12.30 23.33 8.21
CA GLY A 166 -13.13 24.52 8.35
C GLY A 166 -12.63 25.71 7.51
N ARG A 167 -11.89 25.43 6.44
CA ARG A 167 -11.38 26.44 5.49
C ARG A 167 -12.16 26.37 4.18
N SER A 168 -12.08 27.44 3.39
CA SER A 168 -12.66 27.52 2.06
C SER A 168 -11.59 27.83 1.04
N HIS A 169 -11.66 27.17 -0.12
CA HIS A 169 -10.88 27.50 -1.31
C HIS A 169 -11.81 27.98 -2.43
N GLU A 170 -11.31 28.82 -3.34
CA GLU A 170 -12.12 29.31 -4.47
C GLU A 170 -12.64 28.18 -5.37
N ASP A 171 -11.82 27.14 -5.55
CA ASP A 171 -12.16 25.95 -6.33
C ASP A 171 -12.93 24.87 -5.56
N SER A 172 -13.28 25.11 -4.28
CA SER A 172 -13.92 24.07 -3.44
C SER A 172 -15.18 23.47 -4.08
N GLU A 173 -16.01 24.27 -4.72
CA GLU A 173 -17.22 23.76 -5.41
C GLU A 173 -16.88 23.04 -6.72
N LEU A 174 -15.81 23.43 -7.42
CA LEU A 174 -15.35 22.73 -8.62
C LEU A 174 -14.86 21.33 -8.26
N TRP A 175 -14.06 21.20 -7.20
CA TRP A 175 -13.58 19.92 -6.69
C TRP A 175 -14.74 19.01 -6.28
N ARG A 176 -15.73 19.55 -5.55
CA ARG A 176 -16.93 18.79 -5.16
C ARG A 176 -17.66 18.20 -6.36
N VAL A 177 -17.93 19.03 -7.38
CA VAL A 177 -18.65 18.59 -8.58
C VAL A 177 -17.82 17.59 -9.40
N SER A 178 -16.51 17.80 -9.49
CA SER A 178 -15.60 16.90 -10.20
C SER A 178 -15.57 15.51 -9.54
N TRP A 179 -15.43 15.47 -8.21
CA TRP A 179 -15.48 14.26 -7.41
C TRP A 179 -16.85 13.55 -7.48
N GLU A 180 -17.97 14.26 -7.33
CA GLU A 180 -19.31 13.66 -7.44
C GLU A 180 -19.50 12.98 -8.82
N ARG A 181 -18.93 13.58 -9.87
CA ARG A 181 -18.96 13.02 -11.23
C ARG A 181 -18.04 11.80 -11.38
N SER A 182 -16.85 11.79 -10.77
CA SER A 182 -15.93 10.64 -10.83
C SER A 182 -16.54 9.41 -10.15
N GLU A 183 -17.18 9.60 -8.99
CA GLU A 183 -17.91 8.55 -8.26
C GLU A 183 -19.12 8.02 -9.05
N GLN A 184 -19.89 8.91 -9.69
CA GLN A 184 -21.01 8.50 -10.54
C GLN A 184 -20.52 7.64 -11.71
N ASN A 185 -19.44 8.05 -12.39
CA ASN A 185 -18.84 7.28 -13.48
C ASN A 185 -18.36 5.91 -13.02
N ARG A 186 -17.72 5.83 -11.84
CA ARG A 186 -17.28 4.58 -11.25
C ARG A 186 -18.46 3.64 -10.96
N SER A 187 -19.51 4.16 -10.34
CA SER A 187 -20.75 3.43 -10.05
C SER A 187 -21.41 2.90 -11.32
N ASP A 188 -21.46 3.70 -12.38
CA ASP A 188 -22.01 3.30 -13.66
C ASP A 188 -21.13 2.26 -14.37
N TYR A 189 -19.79 2.37 -14.27
CA TYR A 189 -18.86 1.34 -14.75
C TYR A 189 -19.05 0.00 -14.03
N GLU A 190 -19.12 0.02 -12.70
CA GLU A 190 -19.38 -1.17 -11.87
C GLU A 190 -20.75 -1.80 -12.19
N ARG A 191 -21.79 -0.97 -12.37
CA ARG A 191 -23.13 -1.42 -12.78
C ARG A 191 -23.15 -2.00 -14.19
N SER A 192 -22.34 -1.47 -15.11
CA SER A 192 -22.20 -1.99 -16.47
C SER A 192 -21.43 -3.31 -16.56
N GLY A 193 -20.87 -3.77 -15.43
CA GLY A 193 -20.14 -5.03 -15.31
C GLY A 193 -18.67 -4.98 -15.73
N GLY A 194 -18.14 -3.79 -16.04
CA GLY A 194 -16.78 -3.63 -16.54
C GLY A 194 -16.41 -4.58 -17.70
N ILE A 195 -15.11 -4.75 -17.98
CA ILE A 195 -14.62 -5.69 -19.01
C ILE A 195 -14.99 -7.16 -18.66
N PHE A 196 -15.25 -7.44 -17.39
CA PHE A 196 -15.65 -8.76 -16.89
C PHE A 196 -17.16 -8.84 -16.68
N LYS A 197 -17.93 -8.92 -17.78
CA LYS A 197 -19.31 -9.40 -17.70
C LYS A 197 -19.31 -10.65 -16.84
N LYS A 198 -19.97 -10.58 -15.68
CA LYS A 198 -20.13 -11.70 -14.75
C LYS A 198 -20.63 -12.89 -15.57
N ALA A 199 -19.74 -13.86 -15.81
CA ALA A 199 -20.09 -15.01 -16.63
C ALA A 199 -21.36 -15.63 -16.02
N GLU A 200 -22.39 -15.82 -16.84
CA GLU A 200 -23.57 -16.54 -16.37
C GLU A 200 -23.10 -17.85 -15.74
N PRO A 201 -23.60 -18.21 -14.55
CA PRO A 201 -23.17 -19.43 -13.89
C PRO A 201 -23.38 -20.59 -14.87
N MET A 202 -22.28 -21.19 -15.32
CA MET A 202 -22.35 -22.34 -16.23
C MET A 202 -23.24 -23.39 -15.57
N SER A 203 -24.35 -23.74 -16.23
CA SER A 203 -25.22 -24.81 -15.77
C SER A 203 -24.49 -26.13 -15.95
N VAL A 204 -23.68 -26.52 -14.96
CA VAL A 204 -23.06 -27.84 -14.95
C VAL A 204 -24.12 -28.82 -14.50
N THR A 205 -24.53 -29.72 -15.40
CA THR A 205 -25.31 -30.91 -15.01
C THR A 205 -24.47 -31.72 -14.03
N LYS A 206 -24.79 -31.62 -12.74
CA LYS A 206 -24.09 -32.37 -11.69
C LYS A 206 -24.35 -33.87 -11.92
N VAL A 207 -23.37 -34.57 -12.47
CA VAL A 207 -23.42 -36.03 -12.60
C VAL A 207 -23.31 -36.62 -11.20
N VAL A 208 -24.35 -37.31 -10.74
CA VAL A 208 -24.31 -37.97 -9.43
C VAL A 208 -23.43 -39.22 -9.56
N ARG A 209 -22.59 -39.50 -8.55
CA ARG A 209 -21.62 -40.62 -8.55
C ARG A 209 -22.21 -41.99 -8.94
N ASN A 210 -23.51 -42.20 -8.74
CA ASN A 210 -24.21 -43.45 -9.05
C ASN A 210 -24.97 -43.45 -10.39
N ASP A 211 -25.07 -42.32 -11.08
CA ASP A 211 -25.77 -42.21 -12.36
C ASP A 211 -25.01 -42.94 -13.48
N PRO A 212 -25.69 -43.33 -14.57
CA PRO A 212 -25.04 -43.82 -15.76
C PRO A 212 -23.97 -42.84 -16.25
N CYS A 213 -22.79 -43.36 -16.59
CA CYS A 213 -21.68 -42.55 -17.03
C CYS A 213 -21.98 -41.93 -18.40
N LEU A 214 -21.76 -40.62 -18.52
CA LEU A 214 -22.02 -39.86 -19.75
C LEU A 214 -21.12 -40.26 -20.93
N CYS A 215 -20.09 -41.08 -20.74
CA CYS A 215 -19.25 -41.61 -21.81
C CYS A 215 -19.89 -42.76 -22.62
N GLY A 216 -21.14 -43.14 -22.31
CA GLY A 216 -21.87 -44.19 -23.03
C GLY A 216 -21.48 -45.62 -22.64
N SER A 217 -20.65 -45.81 -21.62
CA SER A 217 -20.18 -47.13 -21.19
C SER A 217 -21.23 -48.02 -20.50
N GLY A 218 -22.40 -47.47 -20.17
CA GLY A 218 -23.46 -48.15 -19.41
C GLY A 218 -23.13 -48.41 -17.93
N LYS A 219 -21.96 -48.01 -17.43
CA LYS A 219 -21.52 -48.20 -16.04
C LYS A 219 -21.88 -46.97 -15.19
N LYS A 220 -22.00 -47.13 -13.86
CA LYS A 220 -22.14 -46.00 -12.92
C LYS A 220 -20.91 -45.09 -12.98
N TYR A 221 -21.09 -43.76 -12.90
CA TYR A 221 -20.03 -42.76 -13.04
C TYR A 221 -18.80 -43.05 -12.17
N LYS A 222 -18.98 -43.33 -10.88
CA LYS A 222 -17.88 -43.67 -9.93
C LYS A 222 -17.05 -44.90 -10.29
N LYS A 223 -17.54 -45.77 -11.17
CA LYS A 223 -16.85 -47.00 -11.62
C LYS A 223 -16.27 -46.86 -13.03
N CYS A 224 -16.39 -45.69 -13.66
CA CYS A 224 -15.94 -45.43 -15.02
C CYS A 224 -15.08 -44.16 -15.07
N CYS A 225 -15.65 -43.01 -15.45
CA CYS A 225 -14.92 -41.75 -15.59
C CYS A 225 -14.72 -41.01 -14.25
N GLY A 226 -15.49 -41.36 -13.21
CA GLY A 226 -15.37 -40.79 -11.86
C GLY A 226 -14.48 -41.61 -10.91
N LYS A 227 -13.52 -42.36 -11.46
CA LYS A 227 -12.45 -43.01 -10.70
C LYS A 227 -11.37 -42.00 -10.32
#